data_AF-A0AAE3HCB6-F1
#
_entry.id   AF-A0AAE3HCB6-F1
#
_cell.length_a   1.000
_cell.length_b   1.000
_cell.length_c   1.000
_cell.angle_alpha   90.00
_cell.angle_beta   90.00
_cell.angle_gamma   90.00
#
_symmetry.space_group_name_H-M   'P 1'
#
loop_
_entity.id
_entity.type
_entity.pdbx_description
1 polymer ?
#
loop_
_entity_poly.entity_id
_entity_poly.type
_entity_poly.pdbx_seq_one_letter_code
_entity_poly.pdbx_strand_id
1 'polypeptide(L)'
;MIPQWIPPGKDCGACGSATCSDFIVRLESGAAKTELCPYYLKEKMSVPLAKPTYSGVDVTGKEYDFVLLPFPGEPSARKFVVPFRADLVEAWGIKKGDLVTGRPAGPGCPLYHALRVLSANPVTGVLECHTVGPMEARKEDAHDVQAYHVHAFEGIANPLKKQPVLGTRQYFLPGNCMIDLAHTALVNMILKKPSGLHVRLEDIRIL
;
A
#
# COMPACT_ATOMS: atom_id res chain seq x y z
N MET A 1 -2.62 -39.79 -9.23
CA MET A 1 -3.48 -38.74 -9.81
C MET A 1 -2.75 -37.43 -9.57
N ILE A 2 -2.18 -36.81 -10.60
CA ILE A 2 -1.33 -35.61 -10.45
C ILE A 2 -2.23 -34.45 -10.02
N PRO A 3 -1.92 -33.72 -8.93
CA PRO A 3 -2.71 -32.54 -8.55
C PRO A 3 -2.61 -31.52 -9.68
N GLN A 4 -3.76 -31.05 -10.17
CA GLN A 4 -3.90 -30.13 -11.31
C GLN A 4 -3.35 -28.71 -11.04
N TRP A 5 -2.58 -28.54 -9.96
CA TRP A 5 -2.12 -27.25 -9.46
C TRP A 5 -0.66 -27.34 -9.00
N ILE A 6 0.16 -26.42 -9.52
CA ILE A 6 1.57 -26.29 -9.21
C ILE A 6 1.74 -25.16 -8.18
N PRO A 7 2.43 -25.40 -7.05
CA PRO A 7 2.71 -24.35 -6.06
C PRO A 7 3.56 -23.21 -6.65
N PRO A 8 3.54 -22.00 -6.05
CA PRO A 8 4.12 -20.79 -6.65
C PRO A 8 5.66 -20.72 -6.63
N GLY A 9 6.38 -21.73 -6.13
CA GLY A 9 7.85 -21.75 -6.07
C GLY A 9 8.47 -20.73 -5.10
N LYS A 10 7.69 -20.24 -4.11
CA LYS A 10 8.11 -19.17 -3.18
C LYS A 10 8.80 -19.65 -1.90
N ASP A 11 8.80 -20.95 -1.63
CA ASP A 11 9.41 -21.60 -0.45
C ASP A 11 9.17 -20.88 0.89
N CYS A 12 7.94 -20.38 1.07
CA CYS A 12 7.60 -19.48 2.18
C CYS A 12 7.30 -20.16 3.53
N GLY A 13 7.26 -21.49 3.61
CA GLY A 13 6.96 -22.21 4.86
C GLY A 13 5.49 -22.21 5.31
N ALA A 14 4.63 -21.38 4.75
CA ALA A 14 3.30 -21.11 5.32
C ALA A 14 2.32 -22.31 5.34
N CYS A 15 2.53 -23.30 4.47
CA CYS A 15 1.76 -24.57 4.45
C CYS A 15 2.36 -25.65 5.36
N GLY A 16 3.40 -25.32 6.14
CA GLY A 16 4.12 -26.24 7.02
C GLY A 16 5.19 -27.10 6.33
N SER A 17 5.53 -26.81 5.08
CA SER A 17 6.64 -27.45 4.34
C SER A 17 7.77 -26.46 4.12
N ALA A 18 9.04 -26.90 4.20
CA ALA A 18 10.20 -26.03 4.01
C ALA A 18 10.25 -25.47 2.57
N THR A 19 10.01 -26.31 1.56
CA THR A 19 9.95 -25.90 0.16
C THR A 19 8.61 -26.25 -0.49
N CYS A 20 8.35 -25.64 -1.65
CA CYS A 20 7.23 -25.98 -2.52
C CYS A 20 7.35 -27.43 -3.03
N SER A 21 8.56 -27.92 -3.25
CA SER A 21 8.83 -29.31 -3.61
C SER A 21 8.45 -30.27 -2.48
N ASP A 22 8.80 -29.97 -1.23
CA ASP A 22 8.39 -30.78 -0.07
C ASP A 22 6.87 -30.77 0.12
N PHE A 23 6.22 -29.65 -0.21
CA PHE A 23 4.77 -29.56 -0.19
C PHE A 23 4.11 -30.47 -1.24
N ILE A 24 4.67 -30.56 -2.45
CA ILE A 24 4.20 -31.50 -3.48
C ILE A 24 4.25 -32.94 -2.98
N VAL A 25 5.36 -33.36 -2.36
CA VAL A 25 5.50 -34.71 -1.79
C VAL A 25 4.42 -34.99 -0.73
N ARG A 26 4.08 -34.00 0.09
CA ARG A 26 2.97 -34.10 1.07
C ARG A 26 1.59 -34.14 0.43
N LEU A 27 1.37 -33.45 -0.69
CA LEU A 27 0.13 -33.53 -1.46
C LEU A 27 -0.03 -34.92 -2.09
N GLU A 28 1.04 -35.46 -2.67
CA GLU A 28 1.05 -36.77 -3.34
C GLU A 28 0.83 -37.93 -2.37
N SER A 29 1.37 -37.82 -1.15
CA SER A 29 1.15 -38.79 -0.07
C SER A 29 -0.20 -38.64 0.64
N GLY A 30 -1.01 -37.63 0.28
CA GLY A 30 -2.29 -37.33 0.95
C GLY A 30 -2.15 -36.73 2.35
N ALA A 31 -0.92 -36.45 2.80
CA ALA A 31 -0.63 -35.82 4.09
C ALA A 31 -0.94 -34.31 4.13
N ALA A 32 -1.26 -33.72 2.97
CA ALA A 32 -1.67 -32.33 2.83
C ALA A 32 -2.77 -32.18 1.77
N LYS A 33 -3.49 -31.06 1.82
CA LYS A 33 -4.43 -30.63 0.78
C LYS A 33 -3.96 -29.31 0.18
N THR A 34 -4.32 -29.04 -1.07
CA THR A 34 -3.89 -27.84 -1.81
C THR A 34 -4.31 -26.55 -1.11
N GLU A 35 -5.43 -26.55 -0.40
CA GLU A 35 -5.93 -25.43 0.41
C GLU A 35 -5.00 -24.99 1.55
N LEU A 36 -4.03 -25.82 1.95
CA LEU A 36 -3.02 -25.42 2.94
C LEU A 36 -2.02 -24.40 2.40
N CYS A 37 -1.90 -24.27 1.07
CA CYS A 37 -1.10 -23.20 0.50
C CYS A 37 -1.89 -21.89 0.49
N PRO A 38 -1.40 -20.80 1.09
CA PRO A 38 -2.09 -19.50 1.09
C PRO A 38 -2.19 -18.86 -0.31
N TYR A 39 -1.56 -19.48 -1.31
CA TYR A 39 -1.62 -19.09 -2.72
C TYR A 39 -2.53 -20.01 -3.56
N TYR A 40 -3.14 -21.03 -2.96
CA TYR A 40 -4.13 -21.85 -3.65
C TYR A 40 -5.49 -21.14 -3.65
N LEU A 41 -5.92 -20.71 -4.83
CA LEU A 41 -7.20 -20.02 -5.04
C LEU A 41 -8.15 -20.98 -5.76
N LYS A 42 -9.08 -21.60 -5.01
CA LYS A 42 -10.05 -22.57 -5.54
C LYS A 42 -11.12 -21.90 -6.41
N GLU A 43 -11.44 -20.65 -6.11
CA GLU A 43 -12.26 -19.76 -6.92
C GLU A 43 -11.66 -18.36 -6.86
N LYS A 44 -11.64 -17.63 -7.98
CA LYS A 44 -11.43 -16.18 -7.94
C LYS A 44 -12.63 -15.61 -7.18
N MET A 45 -12.48 -15.39 -5.87
CA MET A 45 -13.43 -14.58 -5.12
C MET A 45 -13.45 -13.20 -5.76
N SER A 46 -14.40 -12.99 -6.68
CA SER A 46 -14.81 -11.67 -7.09
C SER A 46 -15.65 -11.12 -5.95
N VAL A 47 -14.97 -10.66 -4.89
CA VAL A 47 -15.61 -9.74 -3.97
C VAL A 47 -16.00 -8.54 -4.83
N PRO A 48 -17.30 -8.21 -4.99
CA PRO A 48 -17.68 -7.01 -5.69
C PRO A 48 -16.90 -5.86 -5.08
N LEU A 49 -16.31 -5.00 -5.91
CA LEU A 49 -15.73 -3.74 -5.44
C LEU A 49 -16.87 -2.90 -4.85
N ALA A 50 -17.25 -3.17 -3.61
CA ALA A 50 -18.09 -2.30 -2.83
C ALA A 50 -17.36 -0.97 -2.78
N LYS A 51 -18.03 0.11 -3.17
CA LYS A 51 -17.49 1.45 -2.97
C LYS A 51 -17.15 1.56 -1.48
N PRO A 52 -15.92 1.93 -1.12
CA PRO A 52 -15.55 2.05 0.28
C PRO A 52 -16.50 3.04 0.96
N THR A 53 -17.24 2.55 1.95
CA THR A 53 -18.03 3.39 2.86
C THR A 53 -17.13 3.83 4.01
N TYR A 54 -16.99 5.13 4.18
CA TYR A 54 -16.17 5.74 5.22
C TYR A 54 -17.08 6.17 6.37
N SER A 55 -16.86 5.58 7.55
CA SER A 55 -17.63 5.81 8.78
C SER A 55 -17.40 7.21 9.39
N GLY A 56 -16.29 7.86 9.07
CA GLY A 56 -15.82 9.06 9.77
C GLY A 56 -15.03 8.78 11.06
N VAL A 57 -14.91 7.50 11.46
CA VAL A 57 -14.15 7.02 12.62
C VAL A 57 -13.27 5.84 12.24
N ASP A 58 -12.02 5.86 12.67
CA ASP A 58 -11.05 4.82 12.32
C ASP A 58 -11.20 3.57 13.21
N VAL A 59 -10.36 2.56 12.98
CA VAL A 59 -10.37 1.27 13.69
C VAL A 59 -10.16 1.39 15.22
N THR A 60 -9.63 2.52 15.68
CA THR A 60 -9.44 2.81 17.12
C THR A 60 -10.57 3.65 17.72
N GLY A 61 -11.56 4.01 16.90
CA GLY A 61 -12.67 4.91 17.27
C GLY A 61 -12.32 6.39 17.15
N LYS A 62 -11.18 6.74 16.55
CA LYS A 62 -10.76 8.13 16.37
C LYS A 62 -11.43 8.74 15.15
N GLU A 63 -12.08 9.88 15.33
CA GLU A 63 -12.69 10.61 14.21
C GLU A 63 -11.62 11.25 13.30
N TYR A 64 -11.88 11.24 12.00
CA TYR A 64 -11.08 11.95 11.00
C TYR A 64 -11.89 13.01 10.25
N ASP A 65 -11.20 14.07 9.83
CA ASP A 65 -11.83 15.25 9.24
C ASP A 65 -12.30 14.97 7.80
N PHE A 66 -11.48 14.26 7.03
CA PHE A 66 -11.72 13.94 5.63
C PHE A 66 -11.02 12.66 5.19
N VAL A 67 -11.44 12.11 4.05
CA VAL A 67 -10.77 11.01 3.37
C VAL A 67 -9.93 11.58 2.23
N LEU A 68 -8.71 11.09 2.05
CA LEU A 68 -7.88 11.43 0.90
C LEU A 68 -8.09 10.42 -0.23
N LEU A 69 -8.79 10.85 -1.27
CA LEU A 69 -9.10 10.07 -2.45
C LEU A 69 -8.01 10.22 -3.54
N PRO A 70 -7.90 9.25 -4.47
CA PRO A 70 -7.06 9.39 -5.66
C PRO A 70 -7.46 10.58 -6.52
N PHE A 71 -6.53 11.01 -7.38
CA PHE A 71 -6.89 11.84 -8.54
C PHE A 71 -7.76 11.05 -9.54
N PRO A 72 -8.53 11.75 -10.40
CA PRO A 72 -9.28 11.08 -11.46
C PRO A 72 -8.38 10.18 -12.32
N GLY A 73 -8.77 8.91 -12.45
CA GLY A 73 -8.03 7.92 -13.24
C GLY A 73 -6.83 7.27 -12.53
N GLU A 74 -6.52 7.66 -11.29
CA GLU A 74 -5.43 7.06 -10.53
C GLU A 74 -5.93 5.98 -9.56
N PRO A 75 -5.12 4.93 -9.29
CA PRO A 75 -5.54 3.80 -8.46
C PRO A 75 -5.51 4.12 -6.95
N SER A 76 -4.75 5.13 -6.54
CA SER A 76 -4.65 5.59 -5.16
C SER A 76 -4.20 7.05 -5.09
N ALA A 77 -4.39 7.68 -3.93
CA ALA A 77 -3.73 8.94 -3.66
C ALA A 77 -2.20 8.76 -3.77
N ARG A 78 -1.53 9.79 -4.27
CA ARG A 78 -0.07 9.73 -4.46
C ARG A 78 0.62 9.82 -3.12
N LYS A 79 1.69 9.06 -3.00
CA LYS A 79 2.53 8.98 -1.79
C LYS A 79 3.95 9.36 -2.15
N PHE A 80 4.56 10.20 -1.33
CA PHE A 80 5.95 10.59 -1.48
C PHE A 80 6.75 9.93 -0.37
N VAL A 81 7.70 9.07 -0.74
CA VAL A 81 8.47 8.26 0.19
C VAL A 81 9.96 8.37 -0.13
N VAL A 82 10.80 8.18 0.88
CA VAL A 82 12.24 8.00 0.69
C VAL A 82 12.69 6.77 1.48
N PRO A 83 13.46 5.86 0.88
CA PRO A 83 14.11 4.80 1.64
C PRO A 83 14.99 5.40 2.76
N PHE A 84 15.22 4.66 3.84
CA PHE A 84 16.15 5.12 4.89
C PHE A 84 17.56 5.41 4.35
N ARG A 85 17.91 4.72 3.27
CA ARG A 85 19.11 4.93 2.48
C ARG A 85 18.70 5.47 1.11
N ALA A 86 18.64 6.79 0.98
CA ALA A 86 18.21 7.45 -0.25
C ALA A 86 19.10 7.08 -1.46
N ASP A 87 20.38 6.75 -1.22
CA ASP A 87 21.33 6.27 -2.22
C ASP A 87 20.87 4.97 -2.92
N LEU A 88 20.02 4.16 -2.28
CA LEU A 88 19.50 2.93 -2.89
C LEU A 88 18.65 3.20 -4.13
N VAL A 89 18.03 4.38 -4.24
CA VAL A 89 17.26 4.75 -5.43
C VAL A 89 18.17 4.79 -6.66
N GLU A 90 19.35 5.39 -6.52
CA GLU A 90 20.35 5.43 -7.59
C GLU A 90 21.07 4.08 -7.74
N ALA A 91 21.55 3.51 -6.62
CA ALA A 91 22.34 2.29 -6.62
C ALA A 91 21.59 1.07 -7.18
N TRP A 92 20.27 1.03 -7.04
CA TRP A 92 19.41 -0.03 -7.61
C TRP A 92 18.71 0.38 -8.90
N GLY A 93 18.94 1.60 -9.39
CA GLY A 93 18.35 2.10 -10.62
C GLY A 93 16.82 2.20 -10.59
N ILE A 94 16.24 2.49 -9.41
CA ILE A 94 14.79 2.56 -9.21
C ILE A 94 14.23 3.70 -10.06
N LYS A 95 13.27 3.39 -10.94
CA LYS A 95 12.67 4.32 -11.90
C LYS A 95 11.17 4.14 -12.01
N LYS A 96 10.54 5.03 -12.78
CA LYS A 96 9.10 4.96 -13.09
C LYS A 96 8.74 3.58 -13.62
N GLY A 97 7.65 3.03 -13.07
CA GLY A 97 7.16 1.71 -13.42
C GLY A 97 7.65 0.60 -12.50
N ASP A 98 8.75 0.80 -11.76
CA ASP A 98 9.25 -0.22 -10.84
C ASP A 98 8.33 -0.39 -9.64
N LEU A 99 8.40 -1.57 -9.04
CA LEU A 99 7.71 -1.89 -7.81
C LEU A 99 8.68 -1.79 -6.63
N VAL A 100 8.30 -1.01 -5.63
CA VAL A 100 9.04 -0.86 -4.37
C VAL A 100 8.17 -1.38 -3.23
N THR A 101 8.75 -2.19 -2.36
CA THR A 101 8.06 -2.70 -1.18
C THR A 101 8.79 -2.31 0.10
N GLY A 102 8.04 -2.13 1.19
CA GLY A 102 8.62 -1.76 2.47
C GLY A 102 7.59 -1.32 3.51
N ARG A 103 8.05 -1.10 4.73
CA ARG A 103 7.24 -0.59 5.85
C ARG A 103 7.41 0.93 6.00
N PRO A 104 6.31 1.70 6.14
CA PRO A 104 6.40 3.13 6.46
C PRO A 104 6.77 3.31 7.94
N ALA A 105 8.06 3.43 8.24
CA ALA A 105 8.54 3.41 9.62
C ALA A 105 8.13 4.65 10.43
N GLY A 106 8.06 5.84 9.81
CA GLY A 106 7.68 7.08 10.50
C GLY A 106 6.23 7.07 11.01
N PRO A 107 5.25 6.82 10.11
CA PRO A 107 3.85 6.65 10.51
C PRO A 107 3.60 5.39 11.36
N GLY A 108 4.49 4.38 11.34
CA GLY A 108 4.31 3.18 12.16
C GLY A 108 3.21 2.22 11.68
N CYS A 109 2.79 2.29 10.40
CA CYS A 109 1.85 1.31 9.86
C CYS A 109 2.50 -0.09 9.86
N PRO A 110 1.88 -1.10 10.50
CA PRO A 110 2.41 -2.46 10.57
C PRO A 110 2.29 -3.24 9.25
N LEU A 111 1.69 -2.67 8.20
CA LEU A 111 1.54 -3.34 6.92
C LEU A 111 2.72 -3.08 5.98
N TYR A 112 3.11 -4.13 5.27
CA TYR A 112 4.00 -4.01 4.13
C TYR A 112 3.25 -3.32 3.00
N HIS A 113 3.79 -2.23 2.50
CA HIS A 113 3.22 -1.53 1.37
C HIS A 113 3.90 -1.98 0.09
N ALA A 114 3.12 -2.07 -0.98
CA ALA A 114 3.60 -2.19 -2.34
C ALA A 114 3.31 -0.89 -3.08
N LEU A 115 4.36 -0.31 -3.66
CA LEU A 115 4.35 1.03 -4.22
C LEU A 115 4.84 0.98 -5.66
N ARG A 116 3.99 1.37 -6.61
CA ARG A 116 4.38 1.56 -8.01
C ARG A 116 4.98 2.95 -8.16
N VAL A 117 6.22 3.03 -8.63
CA VAL A 117 6.93 4.30 -8.82
C VAL A 117 6.36 5.06 -10.01
N LEU A 118 6.00 6.32 -9.80
CA LEU A 118 5.59 7.29 -10.83
C LEU A 118 6.76 8.15 -11.27
N SER A 119 7.59 8.56 -10.31
CA SER A 119 8.81 9.32 -10.56
C SER A 119 9.81 9.08 -9.42
N ALA A 120 11.09 9.22 -9.75
CA ALA A 120 12.20 9.17 -8.79
C ALA A 120 12.97 10.49 -8.91
N ASN A 121 13.11 11.22 -7.80
CA ASN A 121 13.85 12.47 -7.78
C ASN A 121 15.35 12.17 -7.69
N PRO A 122 16.17 12.57 -8.68
CA PRO A 122 17.59 12.24 -8.72
C PRO A 122 18.44 12.99 -7.68
N VAL A 123 17.92 14.07 -7.09
CA VAL A 123 18.63 14.87 -6.09
C VAL A 123 18.37 14.35 -4.68
N THR A 124 17.13 13.96 -4.40
CA THR A 124 16.69 13.64 -3.03
C THR A 124 16.46 12.15 -2.78
N GLY A 125 16.37 11.33 -3.83
CA GLY A 125 15.92 9.95 -3.74
C GLY A 125 14.45 9.81 -3.36
N VAL A 126 13.67 10.90 -3.37
CA VAL A 126 12.23 10.82 -3.09
C VAL A 126 11.52 10.16 -4.27
N LEU A 127 10.76 9.13 -3.96
CA LEU A 127 9.89 8.42 -4.88
C LEU A 127 8.46 8.94 -4.73
N GLU A 128 7.86 9.33 -5.85
CA GLU A 128 6.42 9.53 -5.96
C GLU A 128 5.80 8.20 -6.39
N CYS A 129 4.82 7.70 -5.64
CA CYS A 129 4.28 6.37 -5.87
C CYS A 129 2.75 6.32 -5.78
N HIS A 130 2.17 5.35 -6.47
CA HIS A 130 0.85 4.82 -6.14
C HIS A 130 0.99 3.64 -5.19
N THR A 131 0.11 3.56 -4.19
CA THR A 131 -0.08 2.32 -3.46
C THR A 131 -0.83 1.33 -4.35
N VAL A 132 -0.26 0.14 -4.53
CA VAL A 132 -0.88 -0.97 -5.25
C VAL A 132 -1.25 -2.08 -4.29
N GLY A 133 -2.25 -2.89 -4.65
CA GLY A 133 -2.70 -3.99 -3.83
C GLY A 133 -1.66 -5.12 -3.75
N PRO A 134 -1.71 -5.97 -2.70
CA PRO A 134 -0.76 -7.09 -2.53
C PRO A 134 -0.80 -8.10 -3.68
N MET A 135 -1.91 -8.19 -4.42
CA MET A 135 -2.00 -9.05 -5.60
C MET A 135 -1.17 -8.54 -6.78
N GLU A 136 -1.03 -7.23 -6.92
CA GLU A 136 -0.16 -6.64 -7.95
C GLU A 136 1.31 -6.95 -7.63
N ALA A 137 1.67 -6.83 -6.35
CA ALA A 137 3.03 -7.06 -5.88
C ALA A 137 3.51 -8.51 -5.98
N ARG A 138 2.62 -9.45 -6.27
CA ARG A 138 2.94 -10.87 -6.44
C ARG A 138 3.27 -11.24 -7.89
N LYS A 139 3.03 -10.34 -8.85
CA LYS A 139 3.15 -10.63 -10.29
C LYS A 139 4.57 -10.49 -10.83
N GLU A 140 5.43 -9.80 -10.11
CA GLU A 140 6.78 -9.45 -10.52
C GLU A 140 7.66 -9.24 -9.29
N ASP A 141 8.96 -9.07 -9.52
CA ASP A 141 9.92 -8.75 -8.48
C ASP A 141 9.82 -7.29 -8.05
N ALA A 142 10.13 -7.03 -6.79
CA ALA A 142 10.10 -5.70 -6.19
C ALA A 142 11.45 -5.35 -5.58
N HIS A 143 11.80 -4.07 -5.63
CA HIS A 143 12.86 -3.52 -4.79
C HIS A 143 12.37 -3.44 -3.35
N ASP A 144 12.83 -4.38 -2.53
CA ASP A 144 12.50 -4.41 -1.12
C ASP A 144 13.42 -3.46 -0.32
N VAL A 145 12.95 -2.24 -0.07
CA VAL A 145 13.69 -1.22 0.68
C VAL A 145 13.61 -1.42 2.19
N GLN A 146 12.95 -2.49 2.66
CA GLN A 146 12.70 -2.86 4.07
C GLN A 146 11.80 -1.85 4.81
N ALA A 147 12.27 -0.60 4.92
CA ALA A 147 11.60 0.50 5.56
C ALA A 147 11.86 1.84 4.85
N TYR A 148 10.90 2.74 4.93
CA TYR A 148 10.99 4.07 4.32
C TYR A 148 10.28 5.14 5.17
N HIS A 149 10.65 6.40 4.95
CA HIS A 149 9.94 7.56 5.47
C HIS A 149 8.84 7.99 4.52
N VAL A 150 7.69 8.40 5.06
CA VAL A 150 6.61 9.04 4.29
C VAL A 150 6.75 10.54 4.46
N HIS A 151 6.98 11.25 3.37
CA HIS A 151 7.08 12.71 3.39
C HIS A 151 5.74 13.38 3.15
N ALA A 152 4.96 12.87 2.20
CA ALA A 152 3.73 13.51 1.82
C ALA A 152 2.70 12.54 1.26
N PHE A 153 1.45 12.99 1.29
CA PHE A 153 0.39 12.48 0.45
C PHE A 153 -0.21 13.61 -0.39
N GLU A 154 -0.73 13.24 -1.56
CA GLU A 154 -1.37 14.18 -2.46
C GLU A 154 -2.56 13.53 -3.17
N GLY A 155 -3.69 14.23 -3.22
CA GLY A 155 -4.94 13.68 -3.73
C GLY A 155 -6.13 14.63 -3.59
N ILE A 156 -7.34 14.09 -3.70
CA ILE A 156 -8.59 14.86 -3.56
C ILE A 156 -9.15 14.64 -2.15
N ALA A 157 -9.32 15.71 -1.39
CA ALA A 157 -9.98 15.66 -0.09
C ALA A 157 -11.50 15.48 -0.29
N ASN A 158 -12.06 14.48 0.41
CA ASN A 158 -13.49 14.28 0.58
C ASN A 158 -13.86 14.55 2.05
N PRO A 159 -14.31 15.77 2.39
CA PRO A 159 -14.67 16.17 3.75
C PRO A 159 -15.81 15.31 4.31
N LEU A 160 -15.64 14.82 5.53
CA LEU A 160 -16.71 14.15 6.29
C LEU A 160 -17.13 15.00 7.49
N LYS A 161 -16.14 15.46 8.27
CA LYS A 161 -16.36 16.25 9.48
C LYS A 161 -15.89 17.69 9.32
N LYS A 162 -14.72 17.92 8.71
CA LYS A 162 -14.18 19.26 8.48
C LYS A 162 -13.53 19.38 7.11
N GLN A 163 -13.60 20.59 6.56
CA GLN A 163 -12.85 20.94 5.35
C GLN A 163 -11.34 20.97 5.64
N PRO A 164 -10.49 20.69 4.64
CA PRO A 164 -9.05 20.93 4.77
C PRO A 164 -8.78 22.44 4.94
N VAL A 165 -7.86 22.80 5.84
CA VAL A 165 -7.47 24.18 6.15
C VAL A 165 -5.96 24.30 6.07
N LEU A 166 -5.48 25.18 5.18
CA LEU A 166 -4.05 25.42 4.96
C LEU A 166 -3.33 25.77 6.28
N GLY A 167 -2.16 25.18 6.51
CA GLY A 167 -1.34 25.41 7.71
C GLY A 167 -1.86 24.74 8.98
N THR A 168 -2.94 23.95 8.90
CA THR A 168 -3.50 23.26 10.06
C THR A 168 -3.12 21.78 10.06
N ARG A 169 -2.82 21.23 11.25
CA ARG A 169 -2.71 19.78 11.44
C ARG A 169 -4.10 19.17 11.56
N GLN A 170 -4.45 18.26 10.65
CA GLN A 170 -5.77 17.62 10.60
C GLN A 170 -5.67 16.11 10.53
N TYR A 171 -6.73 15.44 10.97
CA TYR A 171 -6.86 13.99 10.87
C TYR A 171 -7.45 13.63 9.51
N PHE A 172 -6.85 12.68 8.81
CA PHE A 172 -7.36 12.19 7.54
C PHE A 172 -7.18 10.69 7.42
N LEU A 173 -8.07 10.05 6.68
CA LEU A 173 -7.94 8.65 6.31
C LEU A 173 -7.42 8.55 4.86
N PRO A 174 -6.29 7.89 4.59
CA PRO A 174 -5.92 7.55 3.22
C PRO A 174 -6.97 6.59 2.63
N GLY A 175 -7.57 6.92 1.50
CA GLY A 175 -8.72 6.16 0.96
C GLY A 175 -8.43 4.69 0.60
N ASN A 176 -7.15 4.34 0.43
CA ASN A 176 -6.66 2.97 0.17
C ASN A 176 -5.99 2.33 1.41
N CYS A 177 -6.17 2.88 2.62
CA CYS A 177 -5.60 2.31 3.84
C CYS A 177 -6.27 0.97 4.17
N MET A 178 -5.49 -0.11 4.24
CA MET A 178 -6.01 -1.45 4.56
C MET A 178 -6.27 -1.68 6.06
N ILE A 179 -5.69 -0.86 6.95
CA ILE A 179 -5.92 -0.95 8.40
C ILE A 179 -7.16 -0.17 8.83
N ASP A 180 -7.56 0.82 8.04
CA ASP A 180 -8.53 1.84 8.47
C ASP A 180 -8.04 2.62 9.70
N LEU A 181 -6.78 3.07 9.68
CA LEU A 181 -6.17 3.89 10.74
C LEU A 181 -5.92 5.31 10.24
N ALA A 182 -6.48 6.31 10.94
CA ALA A 182 -6.33 7.70 10.56
C ALA A 182 -4.89 8.19 10.77
N HIS A 183 -4.48 9.11 9.91
CA HIS A 183 -3.20 9.80 9.98
C HIS A 183 -3.45 11.25 10.36
N THR A 184 -2.44 11.92 10.88
CA THR A 184 -2.40 13.37 11.00
C THR A 184 -1.37 13.95 10.04
N ALA A 185 -1.67 15.10 9.46
CA ALA A 185 -0.75 15.84 8.60
C ALA A 185 -0.99 17.33 8.68
N LEU A 186 0.05 18.11 8.39
CA LEU A 186 -0.07 19.52 8.06
C LEU A 186 -0.63 19.64 6.64
N VAL A 187 -1.73 20.37 6.47
CA VAL A 187 -2.23 20.71 5.14
C VAL A 187 -1.35 21.80 4.54
N ASN A 188 -0.50 21.45 3.59
CA ASN A 188 0.49 22.38 3.01
C ASN A 188 0.02 23.04 1.70
N MET A 189 -0.98 22.47 1.03
CA MET A 189 -1.54 23.05 -0.19
C MET A 189 -3.02 22.70 -0.32
N ILE A 190 -3.82 23.64 -0.82
CA ILE A 190 -5.21 23.41 -1.23
C ILE A 190 -5.45 24.12 -2.56
N LEU A 191 -5.88 23.38 -3.58
CA LEU A 191 -6.24 23.89 -4.88
C LEU A 191 -7.65 23.42 -5.25
N LYS A 192 -8.53 24.35 -5.61
CA LYS A 192 -9.86 24.00 -6.14
C LYS A 192 -9.72 23.62 -7.61
N LYS A 193 -9.97 22.35 -7.93
CA LYS A 193 -9.98 21.81 -9.30
C LYS A 193 -11.39 21.33 -9.67
N PRO A 194 -11.69 21.12 -10.97
CA PRO A 194 -12.96 20.52 -11.39
C PRO A 194 -13.23 19.16 -10.73
N SER A 195 -12.17 18.41 -10.39
CA SER A 195 -12.22 17.11 -9.72
C SER A 195 -12.41 17.18 -8.20
N GLY A 196 -12.46 18.37 -7.60
CA GLY A 196 -12.59 18.56 -6.15
C GLY A 196 -11.43 19.35 -5.52
N LEU A 197 -11.33 19.23 -4.19
CA LEU A 197 -10.28 19.89 -3.40
C LEU A 197 -9.00 19.09 -3.48
N HIS A 198 -8.10 19.49 -4.37
CA HIS A 198 -6.76 18.93 -4.41
C HIS A 198 -5.96 19.43 -3.21
N VAL A 199 -5.46 18.51 -2.39
CA VAL A 199 -4.66 18.82 -1.21
C VAL A 199 -3.31 18.11 -1.24
N ARG A 200 -2.30 18.77 -0.66
CA ARG A 200 -1.02 18.17 -0.29
C ARG A 200 -0.87 18.17 1.22
N LEU A 201 -0.52 17.02 1.76
CA LEU A 201 -0.41 16.75 3.18
C LEU A 201 1.03 16.37 3.50
N GLU A 202 1.67 17.03 4.46
CA GLU A 202 3.06 16.81 4.86
C GLU A 202 3.19 16.70 6.39
N ASP A 203 4.38 16.35 6.89
CA ASP A 203 4.61 16.05 8.32
C ASP A 203 3.60 14.99 8.83
N ILE A 204 3.62 13.84 8.16
CA ILE A 204 2.70 12.72 8.38
C ILE A 204 3.05 12.01 9.69
N ARG A 205 2.06 11.86 10.58
CA ARG A 205 2.20 11.13 11.85
C ARG A 205 0.95 10.31 12.14
N ILE A 206 1.10 9.09 12.64
CA ILE A 206 0.00 8.35 13.26
C ILE A 206 0.13 8.59 14.76
N LEU A 207 -0.96 9.04 15.40
CA LEU A 207 -1.04 9.33 16.83
C LEU A 207 -2.04 8.40 17.47
#